data_AF-A0A833UVZ3-F1
#
_entry.id   AF-A0A833UVZ3-F1
#
_cell.length_a   1.000
_cell.length_b   1.000
_cell.length_c   1.000
_cell.angle_alpha   90.00
_cell.angle_beta   90.00
_cell.angle_gamma   90.00
#
_symmetry.space_group_name_H-M   'P 1'
#
loop_
_entity.id
_entity.type
_entity.pdbx_description
1 polymer ?
#
loop_
_entity_poly.entity_id
_entity_poly.type
_entity_poly.pdbx_seq_one_letter_code
_entity_poly.pdbx_strand_id
1 'polypeptide(L)'
;MKDLHDDKTLDWVGIPKGHVAIFERMLTVLLVIKETPIATNTEVQKVIHVSTRTAQRYTSQLESAGYIKRKVCSYSDEHRFFLTDKAKELFKVGI
;
A
#
# COMPACT_ATOMS: atom_id res chain seq x y z
N MET A 1 33.39 16.52 31.19
CA MET A 1 33.16 16.96 29.80
C MET A 1 31.99 16.15 29.29
N LYS A 2 30.89 16.79 28.86
CA LYS A 2 29.77 16.08 28.23
C LYS A 2 30.19 15.71 26.81
N ASP A 3 30.09 14.44 26.45
CA ASP A 3 30.44 13.95 25.12
C ASP A 3 29.56 14.62 24.05
N LEU A 4 30.20 15.09 22.99
CA LEU A 4 29.60 15.82 21.85
C LEU A 4 28.64 14.97 20.97
N HIS A 5 28.18 13.83 21.47
CA HIS A 5 27.31 12.91 20.74
C HIS A 5 25.94 12.67 21.40
N ASP A 6 25.65 13.34 22.52
CA ASP A 6 24.35 13.25 23.20
C ASP A 6 23.26 14.16 22.58
N ASP A 7 23.61 15.02 21.62
CA ASP A 7 22.65 15.72 20.76
C ASP A 7 22.50 14.99 19.42
N LYS A 8 22.03 13.74 19.46
CA LYS A 8 21.20 13.26 18.35
C LYS A 8 19.84 13.92 18.52
N THR A 9 19.85 15.21 18.20
CA THR A 9 18.70 15.99 17.77
C THR A 9 17.77 15.06 17.03
N LEU A 10 16.62 14.82 17.66
CA LEU A 10 15.40 14.34 17.04
C LEU A 10 15.32 14.86 15.61
N ASP A 11 15.63 14.00 14.63
CA ASP A 11 15.42 14.23 13.20
C ASP A 11 13.91 14.24 12.94
N TRP A 12 13.23 15.25 13.47
CA TRP A 12 11.83 15.58 13.18
C TRP A 12 11.71 16.46 11.92
N VAL A 13 12.83 16.80 11.29
CA VAL A 13 12.89 17.65 10.08
C VAL A 13 13.31 16.80 8.89
N GLY A 14 12.37 15.97 8.47
CA GLY A 14 12.52 15.18 7.26
C GLY A 14 11.52 14.07 7.28
N ILE A 15 10.22 14.38 7.10
CA ILE A 15 9.33 13.37 6.52
C ILE A 15 10.03 12.99 5.20
N PRO A 16 10.63 11.79 5.08
CA PRO A 16 11.46 11.53 3.92
C PRO A 16 10.48 11.48 2.76
N LYS A 17 10.70 12.27 1.71
CA LYS A 17 9.84 12.30 0.51
C LYS A 17 9.47 10.89 0.03
N GLY A 18 10.32 9.89 0.32
CA GLY A 18 10.05 8.46 0.13
C GLY A 18 8.84 7.89 0.89
N HIS A 19 8.60 8.24 2.16
CA HIS A 19 7.47 7.68 2.92
C HIS A 19 6.13 8.21 2.42
N VAL A 20 6.05 9.51 2.10
CA VAL A 20 4.85 10.10 1.47
C VAL A 20 4.61 9.48 0.10
N ALA A 21 5.66 9.36 -0.74
CA ALA A 21 5.53 8.72 -2.04
C ALA A 21 5.12 7.23 -1.96
N ILE A 22 5.61 6.50 -0.95
CA ILE A 22 5.18 5.11 -0.70
C ILE A 22 3.71 5.10 -0.27
N PHE A 23 3.31 6.00 0.62
CA PHE A 23 1.92 6.11 1.06
C PHE A 23 0.97 6.43 -0.10
N GLU A 24 1.31 7.40 -0.95
CA GLU A 24 0.57 7.72 -2.17
C GLU A 24 0.41 6.51 -3.07
N ARG A 25 1.49 5.74 -3.30
CA ARG A 25 1.43 4.50 -4.09
C ARG A 25 0.51 3.46 -3.45
N MET A 26 0.52 3.31 -2.13
CA MET A 26 -0.38 2.41 -1.42
C MET A 26 -1.84 2.85 -1.54
N LEU A 27 -2.13 4.15 -1.47
CA LEU A 27 -3.45 4.70 -1.75
C LEU A 27 -3.89 4.41 -3.18
N THR A 28 -2.98 4.56 -4.16
CA THR A 28 -3.27 4.20 -5.56
C THR A 28 -3.61 2.71 -5.69
N VAL A 29 -2.92 1.81 -4.99
CA VAL A 29 -3.28 0.37 -4.98
C VAL A 29 -4.69 0.16 -4.44
N LEU A 30 -5.06 0.83 -3.35
CA LEU A 30 -6.41 0.73 -2.79
C LEU A 30 -7.48 1.26 -3.75
N LEU A 31 -7.19 2.34 -4.49
CA LEU A 31 -8.06 2.88 -5.53
C LEU A 31 -8.20 1.90 -6.70
N VAL A 32 -7.11 1.29 -7.16
CA VAL A 32 -7.17 0.25 -8.21
C VAL A 32 -8.07 -0.91 -7.76
N ILE A 33 -7.93 -1.37 -6.52
CA ILE A 33 -8.76 -2.45 -5.98
C ILE A 33 -10.24 -2.03 -5.86
N LYS A 34 -10.51 -0.76 -5.58
CA LYS A 34 -11.87 -0.20 -5.52
C LYS A 34 -12.55 -0.15 -6.89
N GLU A 35 -11.85 0.35 -7.90
CA GLU A 35 -12.43 0.68 -9.21
C GLU A 35 -12.39 -0.49 -10.20
N THR A 36 -11.50 -1.47 -9.98
CA THR A 36 -11.32 -2.57 -10.93
C THR A 36 -12.24 -3.75 -10.60
N PRO A 37 -13.01 -4.28 -11.56
CA PRO A 37 -13.87 -5.45 -11.33
C PRO A 37 -13.09 -6.66 -10.81
N ILE A 38 -11.93 -6.95 -11.38
CA ILE A 38 -11.05 -8.05 -10.98
C ILE A 38 -9.68 -7.48 -10.61
N ALA A 39 -9.48 -7.15 -9.34
CA ALA A 39 -8.23 -6.61 -8.87
C ALA A 39 -7.20 -7.71 -8.56
N THR A 40 -6.19 -7.86 -9.40
CA THR A 40 -5.07 -8.80 -9.20
C THR A 40 -3.73 -8.05 -9.14
N ASN A 41 -2.63 -8.75 -8.83
CA ASN A 41 -1.30 -8.16 -8.86
C ASN A 41 -0.93 -7.63 -10.27
N THR A 42 -1.40 -8.31 -11.32
CA THR A 42 -1.18 -7.88 -12.71
C THR A 42 -1.91 -6.58 -13.03
N GLU A 43 -3.15 -6.42 -12.59
CA GLU A 43 -3.88 -5.16 -12.77
C GLU A 43 -3.24 -4.02 -11.95
N VAL A 44 -2.82 -4.29 -10.71
CA VAL A 44 -2.06 -3.33 -9.90
C VAL A 44 -0.76 -2.91 -10.58
N GLN A 45 -0.02 -3.87 -11.15
CA GLN A 45 1.21 -3.62 -11.90
C GLN A 45 0.96 -2.70 -13.10
N LYS A 46 -0.07 -2.99 -13.89
CA LYS A 46 -0.42 -2.23 -15.10
C LYS A 46 -0.79 -0.79 -14.78
N VAL A 47 -1.66 -0.57 -13.78
CA VAL A 47 -2.17 0.77 -13.49
C VAL A 47 -1.11 1.66 -12.81
N ILE A 48 -0.24 1.08 -11.98
CA ILE A 48 0.76 1.85 -11.21
C ILE A 48 2.12 1.87 -11.93
N HIS A 49 2.28 1.18 -13.06
CA HIS A 49 3.51 1.09 -13.84
C HIS A 49 4.74 0.67 -13.01
N VAL A 50 4.58 -0.35 -12.17
CA VAL A 50 5.65 -0.89 -11.31
C VAL A 50 6.05 -2.30 -11.76
N SER A 51 7.12 -2.86 -11.17
CA SER A 51 7.44 -4.28 -11.35
C SER A 51 6.44 -5.17 -10.61
N THR A 52 6.25 -6.40 -11.09
CA THR A 52 5.40 -7.42 -10.45
C THR A 52 5.77 -7.63 -8.97
N ARG A 53 7.08 -7.69 -8.66
CA ARG A 53 7.59 -7.80 -7.29
C ARG A 53 7.16 -6.62 -6.41
N THR A 54 7.12 -5.41 -6.97
CA THR A 54 6.68 -4.22 -6.24
C THR A 54 5.17 -4.24 -6.01
N ALA A 55 4.37 -4.62 -7.01
CA ALA A 55 2.93 -4.80 -6.86
C ALA A 55 2.60 -5.83 -5.77
N GLN A 56 3.25 -7.00 -5.80
CA GLN A 56 3.12 -8.03 -4.77
C GLN A 56 3.54 -7.54 -3.39
N ARG A 57 4.63 -6.76 -3.28
CA ARG A 57 5.05 -6.17 -2.00
C ARG A 57 3.97 -5.26 -1.44
N TYR A 58 3.39 -4.40 -2.27
CA TYR A 58 2.34 -3.48 -1.84
C TYR A 58 1.07 -4.20 -1.40
N THR A 59 0.59 -5.16 -2.19
CA THR A 59 -0.61 -5.93 -1.84
C THR A 59 -0.38 -6.77 -0.58
N SER A 60 0.79 -7.38 -0.40
CA SER A 60 1.13 -8.12 0.82
C SER A 60 1.19 -7.22 2.06
N GLN A 61 1.74 -6.01 1.95
CA GLN A 61 1.78 -5.05 3.05
C GLN A 61 0.37 -4.56 3.42
N LEU A 62 -0.46 -4.25 2.43
CA LEU A 62 -1.86 -3.84 2.65
C LEU A 62 -2.72 -4.96 3.23
N GLU A 63 -2.50 -6.21 2.81
CA GLU A 63 -3.18 -7.39 3.35
C GLU A 63 -2.79 -7.60 4.82
N SER A 64 -1.49 -7.58 5.11
CA SER A 64 -0.96 -7.73 6.48
C SER A 64 -1.44 -6.61 7.41
N ALA A 65 -1.59 -5.40 6.89
CA ALA A 65 -2.14 -4.25 7.62
C ALA A 65 -3.67 -4.27 7.74
N GLY A 66 -4.34 -5.27 7.16
CA GLY A 66 -5.79 -5.47 7.24
C GLY A 66 -6.61 -4.53 6.38
N TYR A 67 -6.02 -3.86 5.39
CA TYR A 67 -6.76 -3.00 4.46
C TYR A 67 -7.42 -3.80 3.33
N ILE A 68 -6.80 -4.88 2.88
CA ILE A 68 -7.34 -5.74 1.83
C ILE A 68 -7.42 -7.19 2.29
N LYS A 69 -8.29 -7.97 1.64
CA LYS A 69 -8.34 -9.44 1.76
C LYS A 69 -8.09 -10.05 0.38
N ARG A 70 -7.35 -11.15 0.33
CA ARG A 70 -7.21 -11.95 -0.90
C ARG A 70 -8.22 -13.09 -0.90
N LYS A 71 -8.81 -13.34 -2.07
CA LYS A 71 -9.52 -14.58 -2.39
C LYS A 71 -8.59 -15.42 -3.25
N VAL A 72 -8.23 -16.59 -2.73
CA VAL A 72 -7.45 -17.58 -3.47
C VAL A 72 -8.34 -18.16 -4.55
N CYS A 73 -7.88 -18.08 -5.81
CA CYS A 73 -8.51 -18.71 -6.95
C CYS A 73 -7.87 -20.08 -7.16
N SER A 74 -8.68 -21.15 -7.22
CA SER A 74 -8.18 -22.51 -7.45
C SER A 74 -7.80 -22.78 -8.90
N TYR A 75 -8.25 -21.94 -9.84
CA TYR A 75 -8.06 -22.11 -11.29
C TYR A 75 -7.16 -21.05 -11.92
N SER A 76 -6.57 -20.15 -11.13
CA SER A 76 -5.70 -19.09 -11.60
C SER A 76 -4.56 -18.88 -10.62
N ASP A 77 -3.36 -18.68 -11.15
CA ASP A 77 -2.17 -18.32 -10.37
C ASP A 77 -2.28 -16.93 -9.73
N GLU A 78 -3.30 -16.15 -10.10
CA GLU A 78 -3.54 -14.82 -9.55
C GLU A 78 -4.67 -14.81 -8.52
N HIS A 79 -4.36 -14.22 -7.37
CA HIS A 79 -5.34 -13.93 -6.34
C HIS A 79 -6.10 -12.65 -6.65
N ARG A 80 -7.40 -12.65 -6.30
CA ARG A 80 -8.25 -11.46 -6.39
C ARG A 80 -8.31 -10.74 -5.05
N PHE A 81 -8.12 -9.44 -5.05
CA PHE A 81 -8.15 -8.60 -3.86
C PHE A 81 -9.49 -7.88 -3.68
N PHE A 82 -9.85 -7.65 -2.43
CA PHE A 82 -11.06 -6.94 -2.02
C PHE A 82 -10.75 -5.97 -0.87
N LEU A 83 -11.39 -4.80 -0.86
CA LEU A 83 -11.29 -3.87 0.25
C LEU A 83 -12.01 -4.40 1.49
N THR A 84 -11.35 -4.29 2.64
CA THR A 84 -11.99 -4.46 3.95
C THR A 84 -12.75 -3.20 4.36
N ASP A 85 -13.53 -3.29 5.43
CA ASP A 85 -14.24 -2.12 5.97
C ASP A 85 -13.27 -1.04 6.47
N LYS A 86 -12.12 -1.43 7.02
CA LYS A 86 -11.02 -0.52 7.38
C LYS A 86 -10.54 0.31 6.19
N ALA A 87 -10.38 -0.30 5.02
CA ALA A 87 -10.01 0.45 3.81
C ALA A 87 -11.15 1.32 3.30
N LYS A 88 -12.40 0.85 3.38
CA LYS A 88 -13.57 1.65 2.97
C LYS A 88 -13.71 2.92 3.81
N GLU A 89 -13.38 2.88 5.10
CA GLU A 89 -13.40 4.06 5.97
C GLU A 89 -12.50 5.19 5.47
N LEU A 90 -11.33 4.88 4.89
CA LEU A 90 -10.44 5.88 4.28
C LEU A 90 -11.14 6.66 3.16
N PHE A 91 -12.06 6.03 2.44
CA PHE A 91 -12.79 6.64 1.33
C PHE A 91 -14.12 7.28 1.75
N LYS A 92 -14.59 7.06 2.98
CA LYS A 92 -15.83 7.67 3.50
C LYS A 92 -15.66 9.14 3.91
N VAL A 93 -14.43 9.60 4.14
CA VAL A 93 -14.12 10.99 4.54
C VAL A 93 -14.20 11.98 3.36
N GLY A 94 -14.49 11.51 2.14
CA GLY A 94 -14.64 12.34 0.94
C GLY A 94 -15.99 12.15 0.25
N ILE A 95 -17.08 12.57 0.91
CA ILE A 95 -18.35 12.99 0.28
C ILE A 95 -18.87 14.18 1.08
#